data_AF-A0A8S0UFH2-F1
#
_entry.id   AF-A0A8S0UFH2-F1
#
_cell.length_a   1.000
_cell.length_b   1.000
_cell.length_c   1.000
_cell.angle_alpha   90.00
_cell.angle_beta   90.00
_cell.angle_gamma   90.00
#
_symmetry.space_group_name_H-M   'P 1'
#
loop_
_entity.id
_entity.type
_entity.pdbx_description
1 polymer ?
#
loop_
_entity_poly.entity_id
_entity_poly.type
_entity_poly.pdbx_seq_one_letter_code
_entity_poly.pdbx_strand_id
1 'polypeptide(L)'
;MKASIRPDIVKFVHGQISKNARQPYAVSKSADHQTSAESWGTGRAVSRIPPEGGTHRAGQGAFGNICRGGHMFASTKIWRRWHRAVNVTQKRHVVVSTIAASAYPSAEKAKDSLGIHAGKGKMRNRRYISRKGTLVVYGTEGAKLVKAFRNIIGVEVAPVS
;
A
#
# COMPACT_ATOMS: atom_id res chain seq x y z
N MET A 1 -37.95 -2.60 3.18
CA MET A 1 -37.13 -2.06 4.29
C MET A 1 -35.98 -1.25 3.72
N LYS A 2 -35.78 -0.01 4.18
CA LYS A 2 -34.59 0.80 3.83
C LYS A 2 -33.51 0.55 4.88
N ALA A 3 -32.29 0.25 4.44
CA ALA A 3 -31.15 0.12 5.35
C ALA A 3 -30.58 1.50 5.74
N SER A 4 -30.05 1.62 6.94
CA SER A 4 -29.41 2.85 7.41
C SER A 4 -28.01 3.02 6.84
N ILE A 5 -27.65 4.27 6.52
CA ILE A 5 -26.31 4.62 6.02
C ILE A 5 -25.36 4.75 7.22
N ARG A 6 -24.32 3.91 7.27
CA ARG A 6 -23.34 3.83 8.35
C ARG A 6 -21.90 4.10 7.87
N PRO A 7 -21.51 5.38 7.71
CA PRO A 7 -20.20 5.75 7.16
C PRO A 7 -19.02 5.33 8.06
N ASP A 8 -19.27 5.18 9.36
CA ASP A 8 -18.31 4.70 10.37
C ASP A 8 -17.83 3.28 10.08
N ILE A 9 -18.75 2.33 9.92
CA ILE A 9 -18.41 0.93 9.65
C ILE A 9 -17.84 0.80 8.23
N VAL A 10 -18.38 1.54 7.26
CA VAL A 10 -17.86 1.55 5.88
C VAL A 10 -16.37 1.95 5.87
N LYS A 11 -16.01 3.05 6.54
CA LYS A 11 -14.61 3.51 6.61
C LYS A 11 -13.70 2.51 7.32
N PHE A 12 -14.18 1.91 8.41
CA PHE A 12 -13.44 0.89 9.15
C PHE A 12 -13.14 -0.34 8.29
N VAL A 13 -14.19 -0.93 7.69
CA VAL A 13 -14.07 -2.15 6.88
C VAL A 13 -13.26 -1.90 5.61
N HIS A 14 -13.49 -0.78 4.92
CA HIS A 14 -12.70 -0.38 3.76
C HIS A 14 -11.20 -0.31 4.09
N GLY A 15 -10.85 0.28 5.25
CA GLY A 15 -9.47 0.34 5.72
C GLY A 15 -8.84 -1.03 5.99
N GLN A 16 -9.60 -1.99 6.50
CA GLN A 16 -9.09 -3.36 6.73
C GLN A 16 -8.94 -4.14 5.41
N ILE A 17 -9.93 -4.07 4.51
CA ILE A 17 -9.88 -4.74 3.20
C ILE A 17 -8.76 -4.16 2.34
N SER A 18 -8.58 -2.84 2.33
CA SER A 18 -7.51 -2.17 1.57
C SER A 18 -6.10 -2.61 2.02
N LYS A 19 -5.92 -2.91 3.31
CA LYS A 19 -4.64 -3.47 3.82
C LYS A 19 -4.38 -4.88 3.30
N ASN A 20 -5.43 -5.67 3.03
CA ASN A 20 -5.30 -7.06 2.60
C ASN A 20 -4.80 -7.20 1.16
N ALA A 21 -5.00 -6.18 0.31
CA ALA A 21 -4.49 -6.17 -1.06
C ALA A 21 -2.99 -5.83 -1.16
N ARG A 22 -2.32 -5.53 -0.03
CA ARG A 22 -0.90 -5.18 -0.02
C ARG A 22 -0.04 -6.43 -0.03
N GLN A 23 1.00 -6.42 -0.88
CA GLN A 23 2.08 -7.39 -0.81
C GLN A 23 2.99 -7.10 0.40
N PRO A 24 3.30 -8.10 1.25
CA PRO A 24 4.30 -7.95 2.30
C PRO A 24 5.67 -7.56 1.75
N TYR A 25 6.35 -6.62 2.41
CA TYR A 25 7.70 -6.20 2.04
C TYR A 25 8.56 -6.00 3.30
N ALA A 26 9.86 -6.20 3.16
CA ALA A 26 10.84 -6.10 4.24
C ALA A 26 12.21 -5.67 3.70
N VAL A 27 13.05 -5.13 4.58
CA VAL A 27 14.49 -4.94 4.30
C VAL A 27 15.18 -6.32 4.36
N SER A 28 16.28 -6.51 3.63
CA SER A 28 17.08 -7.74 3.73
C SER A 28 17.48 -8.03 5.17
N LYS A 29 17.44 -9.31 5.58
CA LYS A 29 17.79 -9.73 6.94
C LYS A 29 19.27 -9.47 7.26
N SER A 30 20.14 -9.64 6.26
CA SER A 30 21.59 -9.45 6.37
C SER A 30 22.04 -8.06 5.93
N ALA A 31 21.11 -7.11 5.72
CA ALA A 31 21.47 -5.75 5.34
C ALA A 31 22.45 -5.16 6.36
N ASP A 32 23.64 -4.79 5.89
CA ASP A 32 24.72 -4.22 6.72
C ASP A 32 25.08 -5.10 7.95
N HIS A 33 25.06 -6.43 7.76
CA HIS A 33 25.62 -7.40 8.70
C HIS A 33 26.79 -8.19 8.09
N GLN A 34 27.19 -7.84 6.86
CA GLN A 34 28.23 -8.53 6.09
C GLN A 34 29.57 -7.80 6.10
N THR A 35 29.57 -6.53 6.51
CA THR A 35 30.77 -5.71 6.69
C THR A 35 31.60 -6.29 7.84
N SER A 36 32.92 -6.32 7.73
CA SER A 36 33.81 -6.69 8.84
C SER A 36 34.31 -5.42 9.53
N ALA A 37 33.81 -5.13 10.72
CA ALA A 37 34.22 -3.96 11.51
C ALA A 37 34.11 -4.24 13.00
N GLU A 38 35.07 -3.77 13.78
CA GLU A 38 35.11 -3.94 15.24
C GLU A 38 35.45 -2.61 15.91
N SER A 39 34.87 -2.34 17.08
CA SER A 39 35.13 -1.09 17.79
C SER A 39 36.58 -1.00 18.24
N TRP A 40 37.23 0.14 17.95
CA TRP A 40 38.62 0.40 18.36
C TRP A 40 38.79 0.76 19.85
N GLY A 41 37.69 0.88 20.61
CA GLY A 41 37.74 1.25 22.02
C GLY A 41 37.97 2.75 22.27
N THR A 42 38.48 3.10 23.45
CA THR A 42 38.75 4.48 23.86
C THR A 42 40.17 4.94 23.45
N GLY A 43 40.49 6.23 23.65
CA GLY A 43 41.86 6.74 23.50
C GLY A 43 42.30 7.11 22.07
N ARG A 44 41.37 7.16 21.10
CA ARG A 44 41.68 7.46 19.68
C ARG A 44 41.08 8.78 19.15
N ALA A 45 40.46 9.58 20.03
CA ALA A 45 39.69 10.79 19.65
C ALA A 45 38.59 10.52 18.59
N VAL A 46 38.04 9.31 18.56
CA VAL A 46 36.93 8.88 17.69
C VAL A 46 35.85 8.24 18.56
N SER A 47 34.59 8.28 18.10
CA SER A 47 33.47 7.58 18.75
C SER A 47 33.70 6.06 18.80
N ARG A 48 32.99 5.35 19.71
CA ARG A 48 33.12 3.89 19.88
C ARG A 48 32.36 3.05 18.82
N ILE A 49 31.90 3.66 17.73
CA ILE A 49 31.25 2.96 16.63
C ILE A 49 32.29 2.10 15.90
N PRO A 50 31.99 0.83 15.54
CA PRO A 50 32.91 0.00 14.76
C PRO A 50 33.23 0.64 13.39
N PRO A 51 34.49 0.98 13.10
CA PRO A 51 34.87 1.47 11.79
C PRO A 51 35.29 0.33 10.84
N GLU A 52 35.05 0.54 9.55
CA GLU A 52 35.51 -0.37 8.48
C GLU A 52 37.03 -0.27 8.26
N GLY A 53 37.63 -1.29 7.62
CA GLY A 53 39.05 -1.34 7.27
C GLY A 53 39.32 -1.78 5.83
N GLY A 54 40.57 -1.61 5.37
CA GLY A 54 41.09 -2.24 4.14
C GLY A 54 40.76 -1.59 2.80
N THR A 55 39.96 -0.52 2.75
CA THR A 55 39.63 0.20 1.50
C THR A 55 39.63 1.72 1.71
N HIS A 56 39.32 2.51 0.68
CA HIS A 56 39.07 3.95 0.83
C HIS A 56 37.89 4.31 1.76
N ARG A 57 37.09 3.33 2.19
CA ARG A 57 36.05 3.51 3.24
C ARG A 57 36.58 3.28 4.66
N ALA A 58 37.85 2.90 4.81
CA ALA A 58 38.45 2.63 6.12
C ALA A 58 38.30 3.83 7.06
N GLY A 59 37.98 3.56 8.32
CA GLY A 59 37.70 4.58 9.34
C GLY A 59 36.26 5.10 9.37
N GLN A 60 35.40 4.76 8.39
CA GLN A 60 33.98 5.09 8.42
C GLN A 60 33.21 4.12 9.32
N GLY A 61 32.23 4.61 10.08
CA GLY A 61 31.40 3.76 10.95
C GLY A 61 30.48 2.82 10.16
N ALA A 62 30.39 1.57 10.62
CA ALA A 62 29.52 0.51 10.11
C ALA A 62 28.56 0.00 11.18
N PHE A 63 27.57 -0.83 10.79
CA PHE A 63 26.57 -1.47 11.65
C PHE A 63 25.61 -0.53 12.40
N GLY A 64 25.98 0.72 12.69
CA GLY A 64 25.15 1.62 13.46
C GLY A 64 23.97 2.15 12.66
N ASN A 65 22.79 2.27 13.28
CA ASN A 65 21.65 3.00 12.71
C ASN A 65 21.93 4.48 12.45
N ILE A 66 22.95 5.04 13.10
CA ILE A 66 23.47 6.40 12.91
C ILE A 66 24.53 6.49 11.81
N CYS A 67 24.98 5.36 11.27
CA CYS A 67 26.02 5.29 10.26
C CYS A 67 25.42 5.31 8.85
N ARG A 68 26.13 5.92 7.91
CA ARG A 68 25.74 5.91 6.50
C ARG A 68 25.93 4.51 5.93
N GLY A 69 24.86 3.91 5.40
CA GLY A 69 24.88 2.51 4.93
C GLY A 69 24.61 1.50 6.06
N GLY A 70 24.47 1.99 7.30
CA GLY A 70 24.19 1.22 8.49
C GLY A 70 22.83 0.52 8.50
N HIS A 71 22.68 -0.59 9.24
CA HIS A 71 21.39 -1.21 9.46
C HIS A 71 20.51 -0.39 10.43
N MET A 72 19.21 -0.36 10.19
CA MET A 72 18.26 0.29 11.10
C MET A 72 17.82 -0.66 12.22
N PHE A 73 17.72 -0.14 13.45
CA PHE A 73 17.25 -0.89 14.63
C PHE A 73 15.88 -1.57 14.41
N ALA A 74 14.88 -0.81 13.94
CA ALA A 74 13.52 -1.28 13.72
C ALA A 74 13.11 -1.25 12.24
N SER A 75 13.93 -1.85 11.37
CA SER A 75 13.61 -1.99 9.94
C SER A 75 12.34 -2.81 9.70
N THR A 76 11.72 -2.65 8.52
CA THR A 76 10.55 -3.48 8.16
C THR A 76 10.93 -4.95 8.08
N LYS A 77 10.18 -5.78 8.81
CA LYS A 77 10.42 -7.22 8.92
C LYS A 77 9.32 -8.01 8.21
N ILE A 78 9.68 -9.21 7.77
CA ILE A 78 8.80 -10.12 7.01
C ILE A 78 7.55 -10.47 7.84
N TRP A 79 7.71 -10.67 9.16
CA TRP A 79 6.63 -11.07 10.06
C TRP A 79 5.66 -9.93 10.45
N ARG A 80 5.77 -8.75 9.82
CA ARG A 80 4.80 -7.67 10.04
C ARG A 80 3.40 -8.12 9.62
N ARG A 81 2.41 -7.95 10.49
CA ARG A 81 1.00 -8.29 10.19
C ARG A 81 0.37 -7.26 9.24
N TRP A 82 0.31 -7.61 7.95
CA TRP A 82 -0.36 -6.82 6.91
C TRP A 82 -1.85 -7.10 6.85
N HIS A 83 -2.22 -8.38 6.81
CA HIS A 83 -3.60 -8.81 6.62
C HIS A 83 -4.43 -8.73 7.91
N ARG A 84 -5.71 -8.42 7.73
CA ARG A 84 -6.71 -8.15 8.77
C ARG A 84 -7.95 -8.97 8.45
N ALA A 85 -8.32 -9.85 9.38
CA ALA A 85 -9.59 -10.54 9.33
C ALA A 85 -10.71 -9.55 9.66
N VAL A 86 -11.80 -9.60 8.91
CA VAL A 86 -12.99 -8.76 9.11
C VAL A 86 -14.18 -9.68 9.25
N ASN A 87 -15.03 -9.41 10.25
CA ASN A 87 -16.23 -10.19 10.52
C ASN A 87 -17.18 -10.15 9.31
N VAL A 88 -17.68 -11.32 8.91
CA VAL A 88 -18.62 -11.48 7.79
C VAL A 88 -19.87 -10.63 7.98
N THR A 89 -20.41 -10.55 9.19
CA THR A 89 -21.59 -9.74 9.51
C THR A 89 -21.32 -8.25 9.27
N GLN A 90 -20.15 -7.76 9.68
CA GLN A 90 -19.75 -6.37 9.41
C GLN A 90 -19.59 -6.10 7.91
N LYS A 91 -19.03 -7.05 7.15
CA LYS A 91 -18.95 -6.93 5.68
C LYS A 91 -20.34 -6.84 5.06
N ARG A 92 -21.28 -7.69 5.48
CA ARG A 92 -22.67 -7.68 5.00
C ARG A 92 -23.37 -6.34 5.29
N HIS A 93 -23.24 -5.82 6.51
CA HIS A 93 -23.80 -4.51 6.85
C HIS A 93 -23.22 -3.37 6.01
N VAL A 94 -21.93 -3.41 5.72
CA VAL A 94 -21.27 -2.41 4.85
C VAL A 94 -21.80 -2.47 3.43
N VAL A 95 -21.92 -3.67 2.84
CA VAL A 95 -22.47 -3.83 1.48
C VAL A 95 -23.86 -3.23 1.38
N VAL A 96 -24.75 -3.58 2.32
CA VAL A 96 -26.12 -3.06 2.35
C VAL A 96 -26.15 -1.54 2.56
N SER A 97 -25.31 -1.01 3.47
CA SER A 97 -25.21 0.44 3.70
C SER A 97 -24.67 1.19 2.48
N THR A 98 -23.75 0.62 1.71
CA THR A 98 -23.21 1.26 0.49
C THR A 98 -24.21 1.25 -0.65
N ILE A 99 -25.03 0.21 -0.78
CA ILE A 99 -26.13 0.15 -1.75
C ILE A 99 -27.20 1.18 -1.39
N ALA A 100 -27.54 1.34 -0.10
CA ALA A 100 -28.47 2.37 0.33
C ALA A 100 -27.96 3.81 0.05
N ALA A 101 -26.64 4.00 0.04
CA ALA A 101 -26.00 5.28 -0.23
C ALA A 101 -25.68 5.53 -1.72
N SER A 102 -25.92 4.56 -2.61
CA SER A 102 -25.57 4.69 -4.01
C SER A 102 -26.45 5.74 -4.70
N ALA A 103 -25.83 6.80 -5.21
CA ALA A 103 -26.45 7.83 -6.03
C ALA A 103 -25.61 8.06 -7.30
N TYR A 104 -26.26 8.45 -8.39
CA TYR A 104 -25.70 8.55 -9.75
C TYR A 104 -24.40 9.38 -9.83
N PRO A 105 -23.25 8.78 -10.18
CA PRO A 105 -22.03 9.52 -10.52
C PRO A 105 -21.79 9.55 -12.05
N SER A 106 -21.58 10.75 -12.60
CA SER A 106 -21.35 10.98 -14.04
C SER A 106 -19.98 10.47 -14.51
N ALA A 107 -19.96 9.64 -15.55
CA ALA A 107 -18.75 9.15 -16.21
C ALA A 107 -17.88 10.27 -16.83
N GLU A 108 -18.50 11.37 -17.28
CA GLU A 108 -17.80 12.52 -17.87
C GLU A 108 -16.78 13.14 -16.92
N LYS A 109 -17.13 13.28 -15.62
CA LYS A 109 -16.22 13.81 -14.60
C LYS A 109 -15.00 12.93 -14.37
N ALA A 110 -15.06 11.64 -14.71
CA ALA A 110 -13.92 10.74 -14.59
C ALA A 110 -12.96 10.89 -15.78
N LYS A 111 -13.49 11.09 -17.00
CA LYS A 111 -12.71 11.29 -18.22
C LYS A 111 -11.79 12.52 -18.11
N ASP A 112 -12.32 13.64 -17.66
CA ASP A 112 -11.57 14.91 -17.57
C ASP A 112 -10.65 14.99 -16.32
N SER A 113 -10.68 13.96 -15.48
CA SER A 113 -9.95 13.93 -14.20
C SER A 113 -8.59 13.22 -14.25
N LEU A 114 -8.13 12.81 -15.42
CA LEU A 114 -6.86 12.11 -15.59
C LEU A 114 -5.68 13.00 -15.18
N GLY A 115 -5.22 12.81 -13.95
CA GLY A 115 -4.08 13.51 -13.39
C GLY A 115 -2.83 12.64 -13.39
N ILE A 116 -1.67 13.28 -13.51
CA ILE A 116 -0.37 12.61 -13.34
C ILE A 116 -0.06 12.53 -11.83
N HIS A 117 0.18 11.33 -11.31
CA HIS A 117 0.45 11.06 -9.89
C HIS A 117 1.75 11.74 -9.44
N ALA A 118 1.73 12.53 -8.36
CA ALA A 118 2.94 13.16 -7.83
C ALA A 118 3.91 12.14 -7.19
N GLY A 119 5.21 12.45 -7.18
CA GLY A 119 6.22 11.65 -6.48
C GLY A 119 6.57 10.30 -7.12
N LYS A 120 7.00 9.34 -6.29
CA LYS A 120 7.59 8.06 -6.73
C LYS A 120 6.58 7.05 -7.31
N GLY A 121 5.28 7.33 -7.22
CA GLY A 121 4.22 6.48 -7.79
C GLY A 121 4.32 6.31 -9.31
N LYS A 122 4.80 7.35 -10.02
CA LYS A 122 5.02 7.31 -11.48
C LYS A 122 5.95 6.17 -11.90
N MET A 123 7.01 5.93 -11.12
CA MET A 123 8.00 4.87 -11.38
C MET A 123 7.50 3.47 -10.98
N ARG A 124 6.35 3.36 -10.31
CA ARG A 124 5.80 2.09 -9.82
C ARG A 124 4.53 1.69 -10.57
N ASN A 125 4.48 2.00 -11.87
CA ASN A 125 3.34 1.73 -12.74
C ASN A 125 2.01 2.36 -12.25
N ARG A 126 2.08 3.51 -11.58
CA ARG A 126 0.91 4.28 -11.12
C ARG A 126 1.03 5.74 -11.57
N ARG A 127 1.27 5.94 -12.86
CA ARG A 127 1.49 7.28 -13.44
C ARG A 127 0.23 8.12 -13.46
N TYR A 128 -0.92 7.51 -13.73
CA TYR A 128 -2.19 8.22 -13.84
C TYR A 128 -3.09 7.93 -12.64
N ILE A 129 -3.82 8.95 -12.18
CA ILE A 129 -4.93 8.83 -11.25
C ILE A 129 -6.17 9.31 -11.99
N SER A 130 -7.22 8.50 -12.01
CA SER A 130 -8.55 8.91 -12.44
C SER A 130 -9.50 8.87 -11.25
N ARG A 131 -10.51 9.73 -11.26
CA ARG A 131 -11.66 9.59 -10.36
C ARG A 131 -12.42 8.31 -10.72
N LYS A 132 -12.98 7.67 -9.70
CA LYS A 132 -13.94 6.58 -9.90
C LYS A 132 -15.26 7.18 -10.37
N GLY A 133 -15.84 6.61 -11.42
CA GLY A 133 -17.07 7.04 -12.07
C GLY A 133 -18.20 6.05 -11.80
N THR A 134 -18.94 5.68 -12.84
CA THR A 134 -20.12 4.82 -12.73
C THR A 134 -19.76 3.36 -12.49
N LEU A 135 -20.48 2.70 -11.56
CA LEU A 135 -20.41 1.26 -11.34
C LEU A 135 -21.59 0.59 -12.07
N VAL A 136 -21.31 -0.31 -13.01
CA VAL A 136 -22.31 -1.11 -13.73
C VAL A 136 -22.41 -2.49 -13.07
N VAL A 137 -23.57 -2.81 -12.51
CA VAL A 137 -23.85 -4.10 -11.88
C VAL A 137 -24.67 -4.98 -12.83
N TYR A 138 -24.26 -6.22 -13.03
CA TYR A 138 -24.93 -7.13 -13.96
C TYR A 138 -25.27 -8.49 -13.32
N GLY A 139 -26.42 -9.04 -13.70
CA GLY A 139 -26.93 -10.30 -13.16
C GLY A 139 -26.61 -11.55 -13.99
N THR A 140 -26.11 -11.40 -15.23
CA THR A 140 -25.85 -12.52 -16.14
C THR A 140 -24.37 -12.85 -16.23
N GLU A 141 -24.00 -14.06 -15.82
CA GLU A 141 -22.63 -14.56 -15.98
C GLU A 141 -22.20 -14.54 -17.46
N GLY A 142 -21.01 -14.02 -17.76
CA GLY A 142 -20.48 -13.96 -19.12
C GLY A 142 -21.09 -12.89 -20.03
N ALA A 143 -21.81 -11.91 -19.48
CA ALA A 143 -22.45 -10.85 -20.27
C ALA A 143 -21.46 -10.09 -21.17
N LYS A 144 -21.81 -9.95 -22.46
CA LYS A 144 -21.04 -9.18 -23.45
C LYS A 144 -20.82 -7.71 -23.04
N LEU A 145 -21.68 -7.18 -22.17
CA LEU A 145 -21.59 -5.83 -21.61
C LEU A 145 -20.28 -5.60 -20.84
N VAL A 146 -19.71 -6.62 -20.19
CA VAL A 146 -18.45 -6.48 -19.45
C VAL A 146 -17.31 -6.06 -20.38
N LYS A 147 -17.26 -6.63 -21.59
CA LYS A 147 -16.26 -6.27 -22.60
C LYS A 147 -16.44 -4.85 -23.11
N ALA A 148 -17.69 -4.40 -23.25
CA ALA A 148 -18.01 -3.05 -23.73
C ALA A 148 -17.62 -1.97 -22.70
N PHE A 149 -17.93 -2.18 -21.42
CA PHE A 149 -17.78 -1.15 -20.39
C PHE A 149 -16.42 -1.16 -19.68
N ARG A 150 -15.67 -2.27 -19.65
CA ARG A 150 -14.41 -2.39 -18.90
C ARG A 150 -13.30 -1.45 -19.36
N ASN A 151 -13.30 -1.03 -20.63
CA ASN A 151 -12.28 -0.12 -21.17
C ASN A 151 -12.66 1.36 -21.08
N ILE A 152 -13.86 1.69 -20.58
CA ILE A 152 -14.29 3.08 -20.41
C ILE A 152 -13.65 3.65 -19.14
N ILE A 153 -13.02 4.81 -19.26
CA ILE A 153 -12.32 5.46 -18.14
C ILE A 153 -13.28 5.74 -16.99
N GLY A 154 -12.92 5.28 -15.79
CA GLY A 154 -13.68 5.51 -14.57
C GLY A 154 -14.89 4.59 -14.39
N VAL A 155 -15.25 3.79 -15.39
CA VAL A 155 -16.34 2.81 -15.27
C VAL A 155 -15.80 1.52 -14.66
N GLU A 156 -16.47 1.04 -13.62
CA GLU A 156 -16.22 -0.27 -13.02
C GLU A 156 -17.41 -1.19 -13.29
N VAL A 157 -17.15 -2.49 -13.44
CA VAL A 157 -18.19 -3.48 -13.75
C VAL A 157 -18.10 -4.60 -12.72
N ALA A 158 -19.22 -4.98 -12.10
CA ALA A 158 -19.27 -6.01 -11.06
C ALA A 158 -20.49 -6.94 -11.23
N PRO A 159 -20.34 -8.25 -11.01
CA PRO A 159 -21.48 -9.17 -10.99
C PRO A 159 -22.30 -9.01 -9.68
N VAL A 160 -23.54 -9.50 -9.68
CA VAL A 160 -24.39 -9.59 -8.47
C VAL A 160 -23.99 -10.74 -7.54
N SER A 161 -23.36 -11.78 -8.09
CA SER A 161 -22.93 -13.01 -7.40
C SER A 161 -21.77 -12.80 -6.43
#